data_AF-A0A1J5T1L8-F1
#
_entry.id   AF-A0A1J5T1L8-F1
#
_cell.length_a   1.000
_cell.length_b   1.000
_cell.length_c   1.000
_cell.angle_alpha   90.00
_cell.angle_beta   90.00
_cell.angle_gamma   90.00
#
_symmetry.space_group_name_H-M   'P 1'
#
loop_
_entity.id
_entity.type
_entity.pdbx_description
1 polymer ?
#
loop_
_entity_poly.entity_id
_entity_poly.type
_entity_poly.pdbx_seq_one_letter_code
_entity_poly.pdbx_strand_id
1 'polypeptide(L)'
;MSYCANPPDDAPVISLTLAGTGEPLLRMEKRLSCAAGGAGIRLMLDIRKDIDALDIPEAETPLVLYEGKMIFSGLPRTEEIEAWLKKRFEYPTALPGIRQRDSSKRDSNMKNIKVLGTGCANCKTTLKLIEEAAKAKGVAVELEKIEDLQSIMSYGVMSTPGVVVDGKVVHAGGVPSRDKIAGWL
;
A
#
# COMPACT_ATOMS: atom_id res chain seq x y z
N MET A 1 1.72 14.94 -35.58
CA MET A 1 1.68 13.49 -35.32
C MET A 1 2.24 13.24 -33.93
N SER A 2 1.39 13.24 -32.91
CA SER A 2 1.83 12.98 -31.53
C SER A 2 1.93 11.47 -31.33
N TYR A 3 3.15 10.96 -31.33
CA TYR A 3 3.43 9.58 -30.96
C TYR A 3 2.98 9.39 -29.51
N CYS A 4 1.91 8.64 -29.31
CA CYS A 4 1.55 8.14 -27.99
C CYS A 4 2.71 7.24 -27.56
N ALA A 5 3.40 7.60 -26.50
CA ALA A 5 4.44 6.76 -25.94
C ALA A 5 3.77 5.46 -25.48
N ASN A 6 4.20 4.32 -26.04
CA ASN A 6 3.82 3.03 -25.49
C ASN A 6 4.47 2.93 -24.11
N PRO A 7 3.70 2.65 -23.05
CA PRO A 7 4.27 2.46 -21.73
C PRO A 7 5.23 1.24 -21.75
N PRO A 8 6.30 1.26 -20.95
CA PRO A 8 7.19 0.10 -20.80
C PRO A 8 6.43 -1.14 -20.32
N ASP A 9 6.95 -2.34 -20.57
CA ASP A 9 6.27 -3.60 -20.23
C ASP A 9 6.09 -3.78 -18.71
N ASP A 10 6.97 -3.16 -17.92
CA ASP A 10 6.94 -3.05 -16.46
C ASP A 10 6.08 -1.89 -15.90
N ALA A 11 5.32 -1.18 -16.75
CA ALA A 11 4.45 -0.10 -16.33
C ALA A 11 3.30 -0.60 -15.42
N PRO A 12 2.86 0.23 -14.46
CA PRO A 12 1.75 -0.14 -13.59
C PRO A 12 0.47 -0.16 -14.42
N VAL A 13 -0.36 -1.19 -14.20
CA VAL A 13 -1.66 -1.31 -14.86
C VAL A 13 -2.73 -0.70 -13.97
N ILE A 14 -3.51 0.23 -14.51
CA ILE A 14 -4.60 0.91 -13.79
C ILE A 14 -5.90 0.69 -14.52
N SER A 15 -6.90 0.17 -13.81
CA SER A 15 -8.27 0.07 -14.31
C SER A 15 -9.07 1.32 -13.94
N LEU A 16 -9.49 2.11 -14.93
CA LEU A 16 -10.49 3.17 -14.76
C LEU A 16 -11.79 2.77 -15.42
N THR A 17 -12.91 3.12 -14.80
CA THR A 17 -14.23 2.92 -15.35
C THR A 17 -14.73 4.24 -15.94
N LEU A 18 -15.08 4.23 -17.21
CA LEU A 18 -15.66 5.36 -17.91
C LEU A 18 -17.17 5.18 -17.98
N ALA A 19 -17.91 6.07 -17.33
CA ALA A 19 -19.36 6.12 -17.40
C ALA A 19 -19.80 7.24 -18.37
N GLY A 20 -20.51 6.87 -19.42
CA GLY A 20 -20.90 7.80 -20.49
C GLY A 20 -21.45 7.10 -21.74
N THR A 21 -22.01 7.88 -22.64
CA THR A 21 -22.53 7.41 -23.94
C THR A 21 -22.07 8.35 -25.07
N GLY A 22 -22.07 7.86 -26.31
CA GLY A 22 -21.82 8.67 -27.50
C GLY A 22 -20.36 9.08 -27.79
N GLU A 23 -20.19 10.07 -28.66
CA GLU A 23 -18.91 10.65 -29.09
C GLU A 23 -18.03 11.26 -27.98
N PRO A 24 -18.59 11.89 -26.91
CA PRO A 24 -17.79 12.44 -25.81
C PRO A 24 -16.94 11.38 -25.11
N LEU A 25 -17.47 10.16 -24.96
CA LEU A 25 -16.76 9.05 -24.31
C LEU A 25 -15.53 8.61 -25.11
N LEU A 26 -15.65 8.51 -26.44
CA LEU A 26 -14.54 8.17 -27.32
C LEU A 26 -13.42 9.21 -27.30
N ARG A 27 -13.79 10.50 -27.19
CA ARG A 27 -12.82 11.60 -27.04
C ARG A 27 -12.11 11.53 -25.68
N MET A 28 -12.84 11.19 -24.62
CA MET A 28 -12.29 11.03 -23.29
C MET A 28 -11.33 9.85 -23.18
N GLU A 29 -11.72 8.69 -23.72
CA GLU A 29 -10.90 7.48 -23.76
C GLU A 29 -9.52 7.75 -24.38
N LYS A 30 -9.50 8.40 -25.56
CA LYS A 30 -8.26 8.79 -26.24
C LYS A 30 -7.41 9.74 -25.41
N ARG A 31 -8.02 10.73 -24.75
CA ARG A 31 -7.31 11.69 -23.88
C ARG A 31 -6.68 11.00 -22.67
N LEU A 32 -7.42 10.09 -22.03
CA LEU A 32 -6.93 9.29 -20.90
C LEU A 32 -5.78 8.36 -21.32
N SER A 33 -5.92 7.68 -22.46
CA SER A 33 -4.86 6.83 -22.99
C SER A 33 -3.58 7.62 -23.28
N CYS A 34 -3.70 8.83 -23.86
CA CYS A 34 -2.55 9.71 -24.09
C CYS A 34 -1.91 10.19 -22.79
N ALA A 35 -2.72 10.62 -21.81
CA ALA A 35 -2.24 11.07 -20.50
C ALA A 35 -1.50 9.95 -19.76
N ALA A 36 -2.05 8.73 -19.78
CA ALA A 36 -1.44 7.57 -19.16
C ALA A 36 -0.11 7.18 -19.82
N GLY A 37 -0.05 7.20 -21.17
CA GLY A 37 1.19 6.99 -21.89
C GLY A 37 2.28 8.02 -21.54
N GLY A 38 1.90 9.30 -21.41
CA GLY A 38 2.80 10.37 -20.96
C GLY A 38 3.29 10.20 -19.53
N ALA A 39 2.47 9.60 -18.66
CA ALA A 39 2.84 9.25 -17.30
C ALA A 39 3.63 7.93 -17.19
N GLY A 40 3.81 7.17 -18.28
CA GLY A 40 4.48 5.87 -18.26
C GLY A 40 3.61 4.76 -17.64
N ILE A 41 2.29 4.88 -17.74
CA ILE A 41 1.32 4.02 -17.07
C ILE A 41 0.45 3.30 -18.12
N ARG A 42 0.18 2.01 -17.89
CA ARG A 42 -0.75 1.24 -18.71
C ARG A 42 -2.17 1.41 -18.18
N LEU A 43 -3.02 2.03 -18.97
CA LEU A 43 -4.42 2.25 -18.63
C LEU A 43 -5.30 1.13 -19.19
N MET A 44 -6.18 0.59 -18.37
CA MET A 44 -7.24 -0.34 -18.74
C MET A 44 -8.58 0.37 -18.51
N LEU A 45 -9.35 0.58 -19.56
CA LEU A 45 -10.60 1.34 -19.49
C LEU A 45 -11.78 0.38 -19.54
N ASP A 46 -12.61 0.41 -18.51
CA ASP A 46 -13.88 -0.31 -18.45
C ASP A 46 -15.02 0.65 -18.81
N ILE A 47 -15.65 0.45 -19.97
CA ILE A 47 -16.68 1.36 -20.47
C ILE A 47 -18.05 0.90 -19.96
N ARG A 48 -18.66 1.72 -19.10
CA ARG A 48 -20.02 1.53 -18.58
C ARG A 48 -20.96 2.48 -19.29
N LYS A 49 -21.93 1.90 -20.01
CA LYS A 49 -22.97 2.64 -20.75
C LYS A 49 -24.26 2.75 -19.94
N ASP A 50 -24.31 2.12 -18.78
CA ASP A 50 -25.40 2.04 -17.81
C ASP A 50 -25.56 3.32 -16.94
N ILE A 51 -25.47 4.51 -17.56
CA ILE A 51 -25.65 5.79 -16.86
C ILE A 51 -27.11 6.05 -16.48
N ASP A 52 -28.07 5.52 -17.24
CA ASP A 52 -29.51 5.61 -16.96
C ASP A 52 -29.89 4.99 -15.60
N ALA A 53 -29.11 4.03 -15.10
CA ALA A 53 -29.34 3.40 -13.80
C ALA A 53 -28.88 4.25 -12.61
N LEU A 54 -28.12 5.33 -12.86
CA LEU A 54 -27.48 6.16 -11.84
C LEU A 54 -28.10 7.57 -11.69
N ASP A 55 -29.15 7.90 -12.45
CA ASP A 55 -29.84 9.21 -12.42
C ASP A 55 -28.92 10.41 -12.70
N ILE A 56 -27.90 10.21 -13.55
CA ILE A 56 -26.90 11.24 -13.88
C ILE A 56 -27.24 11.87 -15.23
N PRO A 57 -27.39 13.21 -15.35
CA PRO A 57 -27.73 13.84 -16.62
C PRO A 57 -26.58 13.71 -17.63
N GLU A 58 -26.90 13.47 -18.90
CA GLU A 58 -25.90 13.36 -20.00
C GLU A 58 -24.95 14.57 -20.07
N ALA A 59 -25.38 15.74 -19.59
CA ALA A 59 -24.58 16.96 -19.51
C ALA A 59 -23.35 16.85 -18.58
N GLU A 60 -23.37 15.94 -17.61
CA GLU A 60 -22.28 15.71 -16.64
C GLU A 60 -21.37 14.54 -17.03
N THR A 61 -21.67 13.89 -18.15
CA THR A 61 -20.88 12.79 -18.71
C THR A 61 -19.86 13.34 -19.73
N PRO A 62 -18.64 12.79 -19.82
CA PRO A 62 -18.18 11.53 -19.24
C PRO A 62 -17.67 11.66 -17.81
N LEU A 63 -17.96 10.64 -17.00
CA LEU A 63 -17.45 10.48 -15.64
C LEU A 63 -16.36 9.40 -15.62
N VAL A 64 -15.30 9.64 -14.86
CA VAL A 64 -14.24 8.67 -14.63
C VAL A 64 -14.34 8.18 -13.19
N LEU A 65 -14.54 6.88 -13.03
CA LEU A 65 -14.49 6.21 -11.74
C LEU A 65 -13.22 5.35 -11.62
N TYR A 66 -12.70 5.25 -10.40
CA TYR A 66 -11.62 4.35 -10.05
C TYR A 66 -12.02 3.62 -8.77
N GLU A 67 -11.97 2.29 -8.78
CA GLU A 67 -12.42 1.45 -7.66
C GLU A 67 -13.86 1.78 -7.19
N GLY A 68 -14.74 2.14 -8.13
CA GLY A 68 -16.14 2.51 -7.84
C GLY A 68 -16.32 3.91 -7.23
N LYS A 69 -15.26 4.72 -7.14
CA LYS A 69 -15.33 6.12 -6.68
C LYS A 69 -15.19 7.07 -7.86
N MET A 70 -16.05 8.07 -7.94
CA MET A 70 -15.94 9.15 -8.93
C MET A 70 -14.66 9.95 -8.67
N ILE A 71 -13.77 10.00 -9.66
CA ILE A 71 -12.48 10.70 -9.59
C ILE A 71 -12.52 12.01 -10.37
N PHE A 72 -13.09 11.95 -11.56
CA PHE A 72 -13.22 13.10 -12.44
C PHE A 72 -14.63 13.19 -12.97
N SER A 73 -15.20 14.40 -12.90
CA SER A 73 -16.46 14.77 -13.54
C SER A 73 -16.18 15.76 -14.67
N GLY A 74 -16.66 15.48 -15.88
CA GLY A 74 -16.44 16.33 -17.06
C GLY A 74 -15.11 16.04 -17.78
N LEU A 75 -14.51 17.06 -18.41
CA LEU A 75 -13.29 16.94 -19.24
C LEU A 75 -12.06 17.56 -18.56
N PRO A 76 -11.44 16.92 -17.55
CA PRO A 76 -10.26 17.46 -16.88
C PRO A 76 -9.09 17.61 -17.86
N ARG A 77 -8.14 18.51 -17.54
CA ARG A 77 -6.94 18.67 -18.36
C ARG A 77 -6.04 17.45 -18.24
N THR A 78 -5.22 17.22 -19.27
CA THR A 78 -4.24 16.13 -19.29
C THR A 78 -3.33 16.17 -18.07
N GLU A 79 -2.89 17.37 -17.67
CA GLU A 79 -2.02 17.60 -16.50
C GLU A 79 -2.67 17.15 -15.18
N GLU A 80 -3.97 17.34 -15.01
CA GLU A 80 -4.70 16.95 -13.80
C GLU A 80 -4.81 15.43 -13.68
N ILE A 81 -5.08 14.77 -14.82
CA ILE A 81 -5.10 13.31 -14.92
C ILE A 81 -3.72 12.76 -14.58
N GLU A 82 -2.66 13.31 -15.18
CA GLU A 82 -1.27 12.90 -14.93
C GLU A 82 -0.86 13.11 -13.47
N ALA A 83 -1.21 14.26 -12.86
CA ALA A 83 -0.90 14.56 -11.47
C ALA A 83 -1.63 13.60 -10.51
N TRP A 84 -2.90 13.30 -10.78
CA TRP A 84 -3.65 12.32 -9.98
C TRP A 84 -3.07 10.92 -10.11
N LEU A 85 -2.72 10.50 -11.34
CA LEU A 85 -2.08 9.21 -11.60
C LEU A 85 -0.74 9.09 -10.87
N LYS A 86 0.14 10.09 -10.98
CA LYS A 86 1.44 10.14 -10.29
C LYS A 86 1.32 10.20 -8.76
N LYS A 87 0.29 10.86 -8.24
CA LYS A 87 0.02 10.95 -6.80
C LYS A 87 -0.56 9.66 -6.24
N ARG A 88 -1.41 8.97 -7.00
CA ARG A 88 -2.09 7.73 -6.57
C ARG A 88 -1.20 6.50 -6.73
N PHE A 89 -0.37 6.50 -7.76
CA PHE A 89 0.62 5.48 -8.06
C PHE A 89 1.97 6.17 -7.94
N GLU A 90 2.55 6.13 -6.74
CA GLU A 90 3.94 6.54 -6.48
C GLU A 90 4.87 5.83 -7.46
N TYR A 91 5.06 6.41 -8.64
CA TYR A 91 6.16 6.05 -9.52
C TYR A 91 7.35 6.90 -9.09
N PRO A 92 8.48 6.29 -8.70
CA PRO A 92 9.69 7.00 -8.37
C PRO A 92 10.31 7.54 -9.67
N THR A 93 9.73 8.58 -10.24
CA THR A 93 10.44 9.41 -11.21
C THR A 93 11.47 10.21 -10.43
N ALA A 94 12.66 9.63 -10.31
CA ALA A 94 13.80 10.25 -9.67
C ALA A 94 14.04 11.67 -10.21
N LEU A 95 13.94 12.66 -9.33
CA LEU A 95 14.87 13.78 -9.33
C LEU A 95 15.60 13.75 -7.97
N PRO A 96 16.94 13.81 -7.98
CA PRO A 96 17.75 13.57 -6.81
C PRO A 96 17.77 14.81 -5.93
N GLY A 97 17.50 14.63 -4.64
CA GLY A 97 18.03 15.53 -3.62
C GLY A 97 17.02 16.33 -2.82
N ILE A 98 16.04 15.70 -2.17
CA ILE A 98 15.61 16.15 -0.83
C ILE A 98 15.33 14.90 0.03
N ARG A 99 15.91 14.90 1.23
CA ARG A 99 15.74 13.89 2.28
C ARG A 99 14.26 13.80 2.69
N GLN A 100 13.69 12.60 2.65
CA GLN A 100 12.59 12.05 3.48
C GLN A 100 12.37 10.61 2.98
N ARG A 101 12.76 9.56 3.72
CA ARG A 101 12.09 9.01 4.91
C ARG A 101 10.59 8.86 4.63
N ASP A 102 10.20 7.80 3.92
CA ASP A 102 9.24 6.80 4.41
C ASP A 102 8.92 5.70 3.37
N SER A 103 8.87 4.47 3.86
CA SER A 103 7.78 3.50 3.70
C SER A 103 7.11 3.30 2.34
N SER A 104 7.55 2.28 1.59
CA SER A 104 6.64 1.41 0.80
C SER A 104 7.37 0.26 0.09
N LYS A 105 8.33 -0.41 0.75
CA LYS A 105 8.80 -1.71 0.24
C LYS A 105 7.80 -2.77 0.66
N ARG A 106 6.87 -3.08 -0.24
CA ARG A 106 5.94 -4.20 -0.15
C ARG A 106 6.75 -5.49 -0.39
N ASP A 107 7.62 -5.84 0.53
CA ASP A 107 8.19 -7.19 0.63
C ASP A 107 7.16 -8.03 1.40
N SER A 108 6.64 -9.06 0.74
CA SER A 108 5.52 -9.91 1.11
C SER A 108 5.77 -10.83 2.33
N ASN A 109 6.48 -10.34 3.35
CA ASN A 109 6.80 -11.05 4.59
C ASN A 109 6.77 -10.09 5.79
N MET A 110 5.63 -9.44 6.01
CA MET A 110 5.42 -8.66 7.24
C MET A 110 5.12 -9.64 8.39
N LYS A 111 6.04 -9.74 9.35
CA LYS A 111 5.89 -10.64 10.51
C LYS A 111 5.31 -9.90 11.70
N ASN A 112 4.28 -10.47 12.33
CA ASN A 112 3.65 -9.83 13.48
C ASN A 112 4.26 -10.37 14.79
N ILE A 113 4.98 -9.52 15.53
CA ILE A 113 5.76 -9.90 16.72
C ILE A 113 5.16 -9.23 17.95
N LYS A 114 4.63 -10.04 18.87
CA LYS A 114 4.06 -9.57 20.14
C LYS A 114 5.00 -9.90 21.29
N VAL A 115 5.39 -8.90 22.05
CA VAL A 115 6.15 -9.07 23.30
C VAL A 115 5.20 -8.99 24.48
N LEU A 116 5.05 -10.13 25.16
CA LEU A 116 4.27 -10.33 26.37
C LEU A 116 5.11 -9.96 27.59
N GLY A 117 4.76 -8.89 28.28
CA GLY A 117 5.48 -8.52 29.50
C GLY A 117 4.90 -7.32 30.22
N THR A 118 4.87 -7.41 31.56
CA THR A 118 4.36 -6.40 32.50
C THR A 118 5.27 -5.18 32.65
N GLY A 119 6.04 -4.82 31.61
CA GLY A 119 6.89 -3.62 31.60
C GLY A 119 8.26 -3.77 32.28
N CYS A 120 8.70 -4.99 32.58
CA CYS A 120 9.99 -5.29 33.18
C CYS A 120 11.19 -4.74 32.36
N ALA A 121 12.32 -4.41 33.01
CA ALA A 121 13.51 -3.87 32.30
C ALA A 121 13.99 -4.80 31.18
N ASN A 122 13.95 -6.11 31.43
CA ASN A 122 14.28 -7.17 30.47
C ASN A 122 13.33 -7.21 29.25
N CYS A 123 12.05 -6.85 29.45
CA CYS A 123 11.04 -6.77 28.42
C CYS A 123 11.37 -5.64 27.42
N LYS A 124 11.80 -4.48 27.93
CA LYS A 124 12.23 -3.33 27.12
C LYS A 124 13.49 -3.62 26.32
N THR A 125 14.46 -4.32 26.93
CA THR A 125 15.67 -4.76 26.23
C THR A 125 15.35 -5.71 25.08
N THR A 126 14.44 -6.66 25.31
CA THR A 126 13.99 -7.62 24.29
C THR A 126 13.35 -6.91 23.09
N LEU A 127 12.45 -5.96 23.33
CA LEU A 127 11.84 -5.12 22.29
C LEU A 127 12.90 -4.44 21.41
N LYS A 128 13.88 -3.78 22.04
CA LYS A 128 14.98 -3.10 21.33
C LYS A 128 15.79 -4.06 20.48
N LEU A 129 16.13 -5.24 21.01
CA LEU A 129 16.91 -6.23 20.28
C LEU A 129 16.16 -6.79 19.07
N ILE A 130 14.83 -6.96 19.17
CA ILE A 130 13.98 -7.36 18.03
C ILE A 130 13.96 -6.28 16.97
N GLU A 131 13.77 -5.01 17.36
CA GLU A 131 13.79 -3.88 16.43
C GLU A 131 15.14 -3.75 15.71
N GLU A 132 16.25 -3.84 16.46
CA GLU A 132 17.60 -3.82 15.89
C GLU A 132 17.83 -4.97 14.90
N ALA A 133 17.43 -6.20 15.27
CA ALA A 133 17.62 -7.38 14.44
C ALA A 133 16.75 -7.34 13.17
N ALA A 134 15.50 -6.85 13.27
CA ALA A 134 14.61 -6.68 12.12
C ALA A 134 15.16 -5.64 11.16
N LYS A 135 15.64 -4.50 11.70
CA LYS A 135 16.30 -3.46 10.91
C LYS A 135 17.58 -3.95 10.25
N ALA A 136 18.39 -4.74 10.96
CA ALA A 136 19.62 -5.31 10.41
C ALA A 136 19.36 -6.32 9.28
N LYS A 137 18.28 -7.10 9.37
CA LYS A 137 17.87 -8.03 8.31
C LYS A 137 17.06 -7.38 7.17
N GLY A 138 16.59 -6.14 7.36
CA GLY A 138 15.69 -5.48 6.40
C GLY A 138 14.31 -6.14 6.31
N VAL A 139 13.86 -6.81 7.38
CA VAL A 139 12.55 -7.47 7.45
C VAL A 139 11.55 -6.49 8.06
N ALA A 140 10.38 -6.35 7.44
CA ALA A 140 9.27 -5.59 8.01
C ALA A 140 8.63 -6.40 9.15
N VAL A 141 8.68 -5.87 10.37
CA VAL A 141 8.05 -6.48 11.54
C VAL A 141 7.11 -5.50 12.20
N GLU A 142 5.96 -6.00 12.65
CA GLU A 142 5.02 -5.25 13.49
C GLU A 142 5.28 -5.63 14.93
N LEU A 143 5.78 -4.70 15.75
CA LEU A 143 6.14 -4.92 17.14
C LEU A 143 4.99 -4.45 18.05
N GLU A 144 4.27 -5.39 18.66
CA GLU A 144 3.16 -5.12 19.59
C GLU A 144 3.57 -5.46 21.02
N LYS A 145 3.29 -4.58 21.99
CA LYS A 145 3.56 -4.83 23.40
C LYS A 145 2.27 -5.19 24.11
N ILE A 146 2.18 -6.41 24.61
CA ILE A 146 1.05 -6.90 25.39
C ILE A 146 1.39 -6.83 26.87
N GLU A 147 0.77 -5.89 27.57
CA GLU A 147 0.88 -5.72 29.03
C GLU A 147 -0.30 -6.32 29.78
N ASP A 148 -1.32 -6.75 29.04
CA ASP A 148 -2.55 -7.32 29.57
C ASP A 148 -2.33 -8.76 30.06
N LEU A 149 -2.47 -8.97 31.37
CA LEU A 149 -2.27 -10.27 32.02
C LEU A 149 -3.19 -11.35 31.44
N GLN A 150 -4.42 -11.01 31.08
CA GLN A 150 -5.39 -11.96 30.53
C GLN A 150 -4.95 -12.48 29.16
N SER A 151 -4.42 -11.61 28.31
CA SER A 151 -3.81 -11.95 27.03
C SER A 151 -2.58 -12.84 27.22
N ILE A 152 -1.69 -12.51 28.16
CA ILE A 152 -0.47 -13.29 28.44
C ILE A 152 -0.83 -14.73 28.88
N MET A 153 -1.80 -14.88 29.78
CA MET A 153 -2.28 -16.19 30.23
C MET A 153 -2.96 -16.98 29.11
N SER A 154 -3.69 -16.30 28.21
CA SER A 154 -4.31 -16.94 27.05
C SER A 154 -3.29 -17.56 26.08
N TYR A 155 -2.08 -17.00 26.01
CA TYR A 155 -0.96 -17.56 25.25
C TYR A 155 -0.20 -18.68 25.98
N GLY A 156 -0.55 -18.99 27.24
CA GLY A 156 0.11 -20.04 28.03
C GLY A 156 1.53 -19.69 28.49
N VAL A 157 1.90 -18.41 28.48
CA VAL A 157 3.23 -17.98 28.94
C VAL A 157 3.25 -17.85 30.46
N MET A 158 3.91 -18.79 31.14
CA MET A 158 4.09 -18.74 32.60
C MET A 158 5.27 -17.88 33.06
N SER A 159 6.19 -17.54 32.16
CA SER A 159 7.40 -16.76 32.48
C SER A 159 7.56 -15.62 31.50
N THR A 160 7.43 -14.39 32.00
CA THR A 160 7.69 -13.17 31.23
C THR A 160 9.18 -12.81 31.27
N PRO A 161 9.76 -12.27 30.19
CA PRO A 161 9.11 -11.88 28.94
C PRO A 161 8.80 -13.08 28.03
N GLY A 162 7.60 -13.08 27.46
CA GLY A 162 7.20 -13.99 26.39
C GLY A 162 7.24 -13.27 25.06
N VAL A 163 7.53 -13.98 23.98
CA VAL A 163 7.48 -13.39 22.65
C VAL A 163 6.77 -14.33 21.68
N VAL A 164 5.90 -13.74 20.89
CA VAL A 164 5.00 -14.39 19.96
C VAL A 164 5.32 -13.87 18.57
N VAL A 165 5.47 -14.75 17.58
CA VAL A 165 5.65 -14.39 16.17
C VAL A 165 4.54 -15.05 15.37
N ASP A 166 3.80 -14.26 14.60
CA ASP A 166 2.67 -14.70 13.79
C ASP A 166 1.66 -15.54 14.59
N GLY A 167 1.39 -15.11 15.83
CA GLY A 167 0.47 -15.78 16.75
C GLY A 167 1.03 -17.03 17.45
N LYS A 168 2.27 -17.43 17.18
CA LYS A 168 2.93 -18.57 17.85
C LYS A 168 3.92 -18.12 18.90
N VAL A 169 3.82 -18.67 20.10
CA VAL A 169 4.82 -18.46 21.15
C VAL A 169 6.11 -19.17 20.72
N VAL A 170 7.16 -18.39 20.48
CA VAL A 170 8.49 -18.90 20.09
C VAL A 170 9.50 -18.80 21.23
N HIS A 171 9.22 -17.99 22.24
CA HIS A 171 10.08 -17.79 23.39
C HIS A 171 9.25 -17.45 24.61
N ALA A 172 9.55 -18.10 25.74
CA ALA A 172 8.90 -17.86 27.02
C ALA A 172 9.96 -17.90 28.13
N GLY A 173 10.18 -16.76 28.79
CA GLY A 173 11.08 -16.63 29.94
C GLY A 173 12.50 -16.20 29.57
N GLY A 174 13.03 -15.23 30.32
CA GLY A 174 14.39 -14.69 30.12
C GLY A 174 14.56 -13.84 28.85
N VAL A 175 15.66 -13.11 28.75
CA VAL A 175 15.96 -12.26 27.58
C VAL A 175 16.50 -13.15 26.44
N PRO A 176 15.90 -13.14 25.24
CA PRO A 176 16.40 -13.91 24.10
C PRO A 176 17.70 -13.31 23.54
N SER A 177 18.63 -14.18 23.15
CA SER A 177 19.88 -13.79 22.47
C SER A 177 19.63 -13.40 21.01
N ARG A 178 20.48 -12.51 20.46
CA ARG A 178 20.42 -12.00 19.08
C ARG A 178 20.41 -13.08 17.99
N ASP A 179 20.90 -14.29 18.26
CA ASP A 179 20.79 -15.43 17.34
C ASP A 179 19.38 -16.04 17.32
N LYS A 180 18.71 -16.15 18.47
CA LYS A 180 17.30 -16.57 18.54
C LYS A 180 16.42 -15.55 17.84
N ILE A 181 16.58 -14.27 18.24
CA ILE A 181 16.74 -13.08 17.40
C ILE A 181 16.62 -13.20 15.88
N ALA A 182 17.56 -13.90 15.28
CA ALA A 182 17.61 -14.06 13.85
C ALA A 182 16.84 -15.30 13.37
N GLY A 183 16.59 -16.30 14.21
CA GLY A 183 15.93 -17.55 13.81
C GLY A 183 14.44 -17.41 13.49
N TRP A 184 13.74 -16.55 14.23
CA TRP A 184 12.32 -16.21 14.06
C TRP A 184 12.02 -15.05 13.08
N LEU A 185 12.98 -14.14 12.86
CA LEU A 185 12.92 -13.00 11.93
C LEU A 185 13.30 -13.39 10.51
#